data_AF-A0A925DT21-F1
#
_entry.id   AF-A0A925DT21-F1
#
_cell.length_a   1.000
_cell.length_b   1.000
_cell.length_c   1.000
_cell.angle_alpha   90.00
_cell.angle_beta   90.00
_cell.angle_gamma   90.00
#
_symmetry.space_group_name_H-M   'P 1'
#
loop_
_entity.id
_entity.type
_entity.pdbx_description
1 polymer ?
#
loop_
_entity_poly.entity_id
_entity_poly.type
_entity_poly.pdbx_seq_one_letter_code
_entity_poly.pdbx_strand_id
1 'polypeptide(L)' 'LKQKFAILTDNDLLLEEGKHDELLGRLQIKLGKTKAEVEKLISEL' A
#
# COMPACT_ATOMS: atom_id res chain seq x y z
N LEU A 1 -7.25 3.98 -1.95
CA LEU A 1 -6.83 2.60 -1.60
C LEU A 1 -7.75 1.91 -0.59
N LYS A 2 -7.94 2.49 0.61
CA LYS A 2 -8.83 1.91 1.65
C LYS A 2 -10.27 1.63 1.22
N GLN A 3 -10.88 2.51 0.42
CA GLN A 3 -12.22 2.26 -0.13
C GLN A 3 -12.26 1.11 -1.16
N LYS A 4 -11.15 0.86 -1.86
CA LYS A 4 -11.04 -0.20 -2.87
C LYS A 4 -10.69 -1.55 -2.23
N PHE A 5 -10.01 -1.54 -1.09
CA PHE A 5 -9.52 -2.73 -0.40
C PHE A 5 -9.94 -2.70 1.08
N ALA A 6 -11.03 -3.41 1.41
CA ALA A 6 -11.56 -3.49 2.77
C ALA A 6 -10.59 -4.12 3.80
N ILE A 7 -9.53 -4.79 3.33
CA ILE A 7 -8.46 -5.37 4.15
C ILE A 7 -7.45 -4.34 4.66
N LEU A 8 -7.41 -3.15 4.06
CA LEU A 8 -6.50 -2.08 4.45
C LEU A 8 -7.10 -1.25 5.59
N THR A 9 -6.29 -0.99 6.60
CA THR A 9 -6.59 -0.12 7.75
C THR A 9 -5.84 1.19 7.61
N ASP A 10 -6.14 2.18 8.46
CA ASP A 10 -5.43 3.47 8.42
C ASP A 10 -3.94 3.27 8.70
N ASN A 11 -3.61 2.32 9.58
CA ASN A 11 -2.23 1.97 9.91
C ASN A 11 -1.47 1.40 8.71
N ASP A 12 -2.14 0.71 7.79
CA ASP A 12 -1.50 0.18 6.58
C ASP A 12 -1.25 1.25 5.52
N LEU A 13 -1.90 2.41 5.64
CA LEU A 13 -1.71 3.57 4.76
C LEU A 13 -0.91 4.69 5.43
N LEU A 14 -0.50 4.49 6.69
CA LEU A 14 0.30 5.46 7.42
C LEU A 14 1.71 5.47 6.82
N LEU A 15 2.01 6.53 6.08
CA LEU A 15 3.34 6.79 5.55
C LEU A 15 4.02 7.82 6.47
N GLU A 16 4.93 7.36 7.32
CA GLU A 16 5.87 8.27 7.97
C GLU A 16 6.98 8.65 7.00
N GLU A 17 7.51 9.86 7.13
CA GLU A 17 8.55 10.39 6.25
C GLU A 17 9.76 9.43 6.22
N GLY A 18 10.18 9.04 5.02
CA GLY A 18 11.27 8.06 4.82
C GLY A 18 10.85 6.57 4.87
N LYS A 19 9.60 6.22 5.19
CA LYS A 19 9.12 4.82 5.27
C LYS A 19 8.39 4.32 4.02
N HIS A 20 8.75 4.85 2.85
CA HIS A 20 8.06 4.51 1.60
C HIS A 20 8.22 3.02 1.23
N ASP A 21 9.41 2.45 1.34
CA ASP A 21 9.61 1.01 1.08
C ASP A 21 8.89 0.11 2.10
N GLU A 22 8.75 0.56 3.36
CA GLU A 22 8.01 -0.19 4.39
C GLU A 22 6.50 -0.21 4.08
N LEU A 23 5.94 0.91 3.64
CA LEU A 23 4.56 0.98 3.17
C LEU A 23 4.33 0.04 1.99
N LEU A 24 5.21 0.10 0.97
CA LEU A 24 5.11 -0.77 -0.21
C LEU A 24 5.17 -2.25 0.19
N GLY A 25 6.12 -2.64 1.05
CA GLY A 25 6.23 -4.01 1.53
C GLY A 25 4.98 -4.50 2.26
N ARG A 26 4.40 -3.68 3.14
CA ARG A 26 3.14 -4.00 3.82
C ARG A 26 1.99 -4.21 2.83
N LEU A 27 1.87 -3.33 1.86
CA LEU A 27 0.82 -3.40 0.84
C LEU A 27 0.99 -4.62 -0.08
N GLN A 28 2.23 -4.97 -0.47
CA GLN A 28 2.50 -6.18 -1.23
C GLN A 28 2.01 -7.44 -0.50
N ILE A 29 2.34 -7.55 0.79
CA ILE A 29 1.94 -8.71 1.62
C ILE A 29 0.42 -8.74 1.82
N LYS A 30 -0.20 -7.62 2.18
CA LYS A 30 -1.65 -7.57 2.43
C LYS A 30 -2.50 -7.76 1.20
N LEU A 31 -2.08 -7.21 0.07
CA LEU A 31 -2.83 -7.28 -1.19
C LEU A 31 -2.45 -8.52 -2.02
N GLY A 32 -1.39 -9.24 -1.65
CA GLY A 32 -0.86 -10.37 -2.42
C GLY A 32 -0.38 -9.95 -3.81
N LYS A 33 0.18 -8.74 -3.93
CA LYS A 33 0.53 -8.09 -5.20
C LYS A 33 2.02 -7.82 -5.32
N THR A 34 2.50 -7.76 -6.55
CA THR A 34 3.88 -7.38 -6.85
C THR A 34 4.13 -5.89 -6.56
N LYS A 35 5.41 -5.50 -6.41
CA LYS A 35 5.78 -4.10 -6.13
C LYS A 35 5.23 -3.16 -7.20
N ALA A 36 5.38 -3.54 -8.47
CA ALA A 36 4.91 -2.77 -9.62
C ALA A 36 3.37 -2.59 -9.63
N GLU A 37 2.61 -3.62 -9.26
CA GLU A 37 1.15 -3.48 -9.14
C GLU A 37 0.74 -2.55 -8.00
N VAL A 38 1.43 -2.64 -6.86
CA VAL A 38 1.18 -1.76 -5.71
C VAL A 38 1.53 -0.31 -6.04
N GLU A 39 2.68 -0.07 -6.66
CA GLU A 39 3.09 1.26 -7.13
C GLU A 39 2.06 1.83 -8.10
N LYS A 40 1.60 1.05 -9.07
CA LYS A 40 0.55 1.46 -10.00
C LYS A 40 -0.74 1.82 -9.27
N LEU A 41 -1.17 1.03 -8.28
CA LEU A 41 -2.35 1.32 -7.47
C LEU A 41 -2.22 2.61 -6.64
N ILE A 42 -1.01 2.95 -6.21
CA ILE A 42 -0.72 4.22 -5.51
C ILE A 42 -0.68 5.38 -6.49
N SER A 43 -0.10 5.20 -7.69
CA SER A 43 -0.03 6.23 -8.73
C SER A 43 -1.36 6.52 -9.42
N GLU A 44 -2.31 5.58 -9.39
CA GLU A 44 -3.68 5.74 -9.92
C GLU A 44 -4.67 6.35 -8.90
N LEU A 45 -4.18 6.81 -7.74
CA LEU A 45 -4.94 7.60 -6.76
C LEU A 45 -4.79 9.10 -7.00
#